data_AF-A0A964QSB8-F1
#
_entry.id   AF-A0A964QSB8-F1
#
_cell.length_a   1.000
_cell.length_b   1.000
_cell.length_c   1.000
_cell.angle_alpha   90.00
_cell.angle_beta   90.00
_cell.angle_gamma   90.00
#
_symmetry.space_group_name_H-M   'P 1'
#
loop_
_entity.id
_entity.type
_entity.pdbx_description
1 polymer ?
#
loop_
_entity_poly.entity_id
_entity_poly.type
_entity_poly.pdbx_seq_one_letter_code
_entity_poly.pdbx_strand_id
1 'polypeptide(L)'
;MKVYVRLPEGPETVVNLNLVPKVGEHVDYGGMRYVVVSVVHSVETSKTTLEVVKTSGDAAQRALKFNHFARYRTSEISSYSPPARSRWG
;
A
#
# COMPACT_ATOMS: atom_id res chain seq x y z
N MET A 1 -3.76 22.25 6.88
CA MET A 1 -4.33 21.69 5.63
C MET A 1 -5.47 20.78 6.03
N LYS A 2 -6.65 20.85 5.37
CA LYS A 2 -7.78 19.98 5.74
C LYS A 2 -7.70 18.69 4.92
N VAL A 3 -7.55 17.55 5.59
CA VAL A 3 -7.49 16.23 4.95
C VAL A 3 -8.78 15.49 5.27
N TYR A 4 -9.37 14.89 4.24
CA TYR A 4 -10.66 14.21 4.37
C TYR A 4 -10.40 12.72 4.43
N VAL A 5 -10.74 12.06 5.54
CA VAL A 5 -10.58 10.62 5.72
C VAL A 5 -11.92 9.95 5.48
N ARG A 6 -11.98 9.05 4.49
CA ARG A 6 -13.13 8.20 4.24
C ARG A 6 -12.93 6.87 4.96
N LEU A 7 -13.61 6.72 6.09
CA LEU A 7 -13.67 5.45 6.81
C LEU A 7 -14.50 4.44 6.01
N PRO A 8 -14.20 3.14 6.07
CA PRO A 8 -14.90 2.13 5.29
C PRO A 8 -16.36 1.95 5.74
N GLU A 9 -16.66 2.25 7.00
CA GLU A 9 -17.96 2.04 7.63
C GLU A 9 -18.69 3.35 7.99
N GLY A 10 -18.16 4.50 7.58
CA GLY A 10 -18.62 5.78 8.11
C GLY A 10 -18.60 6.95 7.12
N PRO A 11 -19.22 8.08 7.51
CA PRO A 11 -19.18 9.30 6.74
C PRO A 11 -17.75 9.85 6.61
N GLU A 12 -17.48 10.61 5.55
CA GLU A 12 -16.20 11.28 5.35
C GLU A 12 -15.93 12.23 6.52
N THR A 13 -14.79 12.06 7.18
CA THR A 13 -14.41 12.83 8.37
C THR A 13 -13.27 13.78 8.04
N VAL A 14 -13.37 15.03 8.46
CA VAL A 14 -12.30 16.01 8.27
C VAL A 14 -11.31 15.90 9.42
N VAL A 15 -10.08 15.50 9.12
CA VAL A 15 -8.96 15.51 10.07
C VAL A 15 -8.01 16.63 9.70
N ASN A 16 -7.56 17.38 10.71
CA ASN A 16 -6.53 18.39 10.53
C ASN A 16 -5.18 17.72 10.76
N LEU A 17 -4.47 17.43 9.68
CA LEU A 17 -3.13 16.84 9.71
C LEU A 17 -2.12 17.89 9.26
N ASN A 18 -0.97 17.89 9.91
CA ASN A 18 0.18 18.72 9.50
C ASN A 18 0.80 18.23 8.19
N LEU A 19 0.71 16.93 7.91
CA LEU A 19 1.25 16.26 6.72
C LEU A 19 0.21 15.31 6.13
N VAL A 20 0.21 15.14 4.80
CA VAL A 20 -0.60 14.10 4.15
C VAL A 20 0.09 12.75 4.38
N PRO A 21 -0.55 11.80 5.08
CA PRO A 21 0.02 10.47 5.27
C PRO A 21 0.09 9.71 3.96
N LYS A 22 1.12 8.87 3.83
CA LYS A 22 1.36 8.07 2.63
C LYS A 22 0.56 6.77 2.66
N VAL A 23 0.36 6.15 1.49
CA VAL A 23 -0.19 4.80 1.39
C VAL A 23 0.68 3.83 2.19
N GLY A 24 0.06 3.03 3.04
CA GLY A 24 0.71 2.12 3.98
C GLY A 24 0.97 2.72 5.37
N GLU A 25 0.81 4.04 5.55
CA GLU A 25 0.89 4.64 6.88
C GLU A 25 -0.36 4.40 7.70
N HIS A 26 -0.19 4.49 9.02
CA HIS A 26 -1.24 4.23 9.98
C HIS A 26 -1.86 5.53 10.46
N VAL A 27 -3.18 5.56 10.57
CA VAL A 27 -3.96 6.64 11.14
C VAL A 27 -4.77 6.06 12.29
N ASP A 28 -4.54 6.57 13.50
CA ASP A 28 -5.33 6.22 14.68
C ASP A 28 -6.55 7.15 14.74
N TYR A 29 -7.75 6.58 14.71
CA TYR A 29 -9.02 7.31 14.77
C TYR A 29 -10.02 6.59 15.68
N GLY A 30 -10.56 7.31 16.68
CA GLY A 30 -11.54 6.73 17.62
C GLY A 30 -11.01 5.52 18.41
N GLY A 31 -9.71 5.50 18.72
CA GLY A 31 -9.05 4.38 19.40
C GLY A 31 -8.78 3.16 18.50
N MET A 32 -9.13 3.21 17.22
CA MET A 32 -8.90 2.16 16.23
C MET A 32 -7.82 2.60 15.25
N ARG A 33 -6.96 1.66 14.88
CA ARG A 33 -5.90 1.90 13.89
C ARG A 33 -6.40 1.53 12.50
N TYR A 34 -6.14 2.42 11.54
CA TYR A 34 -6.47 2.26 10.13
C TYR A 34 -5.20 2.39 9.29
N VAL A 35 -5.11 1.68 8.17
CA VAL A 35 -4.04 1.85 7.17
C VAL A 35 -4.59 2.63 5.99
N VAL A 36 -3.83 3.62 5.55
CA VAL A 36 -4.09 4.35 4.31
C VAL A 36 -3.83 3.41 3.13
N VAL A 37 -4.84 3.16 2.31
CA VAL A 37 -4.71 2.31 1.11
C VAL A 37 -4.72 3.13 -0.18
N SER A 38 -5.29 4.33 -0.16
CA SER A 38 -5.32 5.22 -1.30
C SER A 38 -5.31 6.68 -0.85
N VAL A 39 -4.65 7.52 -1.65
CA VAL A 39 -4.61 8.97 -1.48
C VAL A 39 -5.05 9.59 -2.79
N VAL A 40 -6.24 10.20 -2.79
CA VAL A 40 -6.79 10.89 -3.95
C VAL A 40 -6.64 12.39 -3.75
N HIS A 41 -5.85 13.02 -4.60
CA HIS A 41 -5.68 14.47 -4.60
C HIS A 41 -6.44 15.07 -5.79
N SER A 42 -7.48 15.85 -5.51
CA SER A 42 -8.25 16.58 -6.51
C SER A 42 -7.69 18.00 -6.66
N VAL A 43 -7.06 18.27 -7.80
CA VAL A 43 -6.52 19.60 -8.14
C VAL A 43 -7.65 20.62 -8.31
N GLU A 44 -8.76 20.21 -8.90
CA GLU A 44 -9.93 21.06 -9.17
C GLU A 44 -10.58 21.61 -7.91
N THR A 45 -10.68 20.78 -6.86
CA THR A 45 -11.29 21.18 -5.57
C THR A 45 -10.25 21.46 -4.48
N SER A 46 -8.96 21.36 -4.80
CA SER A 46 -7.84 21.39 -3.84
C SER A 46 -8.08 20.50 -2.61
N LYS A 47 -8.74 19.36 -2.83
CA LYS A 47 -9.19 18.44 -1.79
C LYS A 47 -8.34 17.18 -1.80
N THR A 48 -7.77 16.83 -0.64
CA THR A 48 -7.05 15.57 -0.45
C THR A 48 -7.92 14.62 0.36
N THR A 49 -8.29 13.49 -0.26
CA THR A 49 -9.07 12.42 0.36
C THR A 49 -8.20 11.19 0.60
N LEU A 50 -8.25 10.66 1.81
CA LEU A 50 -7.58 9.43 2.23
C LEU A 50 -8.60 8.32 2.33
N GLU A 51 -8.38 7.23 1.62
CA GLU A 51 -9.13 5.99 1.82
C GLU A 51 -8.35 5.10 2.78
N VAL A 52 -9.03 4.70 3.85
CA VAL A 52 -8.41 3.93 4.93
C VAL A 52 -9.19 2.66 5.22
N VAL A 53 -8.52 1.64 5.72
CA VAL A 53 -9.14 0.36 6.14
C VAL A 53 -8.68 -0.02 7.54
N LYS A 54 -9.59 -0.60 8.34
CA LYS A 54 -9.29 -1.06 9.71
C LYS A 54 -8.14 -2.06 9.71
N THR A 55 -7.17 -1.89 10.60
CA THR A 55 -6.06 -2.84 10.77
C THR A 55 -6.39 -4.03 11.67
N SER A 56 -7.58 -4.04 12.28
CA SER A 56 -8.05 -5.13 13.13
C SER A 56 -8.48 -6.32 12.26
N GLY A 57 -7.52 -7.16 11.87
CA GLY A 57 -7.73 -8.43 11.18
C GLY A 57 -6.59 -8.77 10.24
N ASP A 58 -6.27 -10.06 10.14
CA ASP A 58 -5.30 -10.72 9.23
C ASP A 58 -5.35 -10.19 7.76
N ALA A 59 -6.47 -9.56 7.39
CA ALA A 59 -6.72 -8.89 6.12
C ALA A 59 -5.78 -7.70 5.80
N ALA A 60 -5.35 -6.90 6.79
CA ALA A 60 -4.48 -5.73 6.53
C ALA A 60 -3.06 -6.14 6.12
N GLN A 61 -2.53 -7.21 6.73
CA GLN A 61 -1.24 -7.79 6.32
C GLN A 61 -1.34 -8.47 4.95
N ARG A 62 -2.45 -9.15 4.67
CA ARG A 62 -2.68 -9.81 3.37
C ARG A 62 -2.78 -8.78 2.22
N ALA A 63 -3.42 -7.63 2.43
CA ALA A 63 -3.50 -6.56 1.43
C ALA A 63 -2.12 -5.97 1.07
N LEU A 64 -1.22 -5.82 2.05
CA LEU A 64 0.17 -5.38 1.80
C LEU A 64 1.05 -6.49 1.19
N LYS A 65 0.78 -7.76 1.52
CA LYS A 65 1.56 -8.92 1.05
C LYS A 65 1.34 -9.24 -0.44
N PHE A 66 0.17 -8.94 -1.00
CA PHE A 66 -0.07 -9.14 -2.45
C PHE A 66 0.63 -8.11 -3.35
N ASN A 67 1.06 -6.96 -2.81
CA ASN A 67 1.86 -5.98 -3.56
C ASN A 67 3.36 -6.32 -3.60
N HIS A 68 3.81 -7.29 -2.78
CA HIS A 68 5.22 -7.67 -2.69
C HIS A 68 5.64 -8.74 -3.73
N PHE A 69 4.69 -9.48 -4.32
CA PHE A 69 5.01 -10.55 -5.29
C PHE A 69 5.17 -10.07 -6.74
N ALA A 70 4.96 -8.77 -7.02
CA ALA A 70 5.00 -8.21 -8.38
C ALA A 70 6.28 -7.43 -8.72
N ARG A 71 7.20 -7.22 -7.76
CA ARG A 71 8.51 -6.62 -8.03
C ARG A 71 9.58 -7.65 -7.69
N TYR A 72 10.44 -7.96 -8.67
CA TYR A 72 11.58 -8.88 -8.65
C TYR A 72 11.33 -10.34 -9.09
N ARG A 73 11.15 -10.56 -10.41
CA ARG A 73 11.90 -11.60 -11.14
C ARG A 73 11.91 -11.45 -12.67
N THR A 74 12.32 -10.27 -13.14
CA THR A 74 12.89 -10.05 -14.47
C THR A 74 13.98 -9.01 -14.22
N SER A 75 15.27 -9.31 -14.30
CA SER A 75 16.00 -9.54 -15.54
C SER A 75 17.34 -10.22 -15.26
N GLU A 76 17.48 -11.49 -15.65
CA GLU A 76 18.66 -12.01 -16.37
C GLU A 76 18.33 -13.44 -16.83
N ILE A 77 17.59 -13.54 -17.94
CA ILE A 77 17.73 -14.67 -18.87
C ILE A 77 18.71 -14.16 -19.91
N SER A 78 19.99 -14.36 -19.66
CA SER A 78 21.02 -14.37 -20.69
C SER A 78 21.54 -15.81 -20.76
N SER A 79 21.15 -16.45 -21.85
CA SER A 79 21.56 -17.75 -22.37
C SER A 79 22.95 -18.20 -21.89
N TYR A 80 23.02 -19.25 -21.07
CA TYR A 80 24.25 -20.04 -20.99
C TYR A 80 23.93 -21.53 -20.87
N SER A 81 24.25 -22.21 -21.97
CA SER A 81 24.39 -23.63 -22.31
C SER A 81 23.97 -24.73 -21.30
N PRO A 82 23.25 -25.78 -21.77
CA PRO A 82 22.93 -26.97 -20.98
C PRO A 82 24.19 -27.68 -20.49
N PRO A 83 24.12 -28.45 -19.38
CA PRO A 83 25.30 -29.07 -18.77
C PRO A 83 25.99 -30.00 -19.77
N ALA A 84 27.18 -29.60 -20.22
CA ALA A 84 28.11 -30.50 -20.89
C ALA A 84 28.51 -31.57 -19.87
N ARG A 85 28.08 -32.81 -20.13
CA ARG A 85 28.54 -34.00 -19.41
C ARG A 85 30.07 -33.97 -19.32
N SER A 86 30.60 -33.78 -18.12
CA SER A 86 32.00 -34.07 -17.84
C SER A 86 32.15 -35.59 -17.71
N ARG A 87 32.73 -36.20 -18.75
CA ARG A 87 33.38 -37.52 -18.65
C ARG A 87 34.80 -37.24 -18.19
N TRP A 88 35.17 -37.67 -16.98
CA TRP A 88 36.50 -38.16 -16.53
C TRP A 88 36.62 -38.05 -14.99
N GLY A 89 37.05 -39.15 -14.35
CA GLY A 89 37.33 -39.27 -12.92
C GLY A 89 36.74 -40.54 -12.33
#